data_AF-A0A6M1LZ64-F1
#
_entry.id   AF-A0A6M1LZ64-F1
#
_cell.length_a   1.000
_cell.length_b   1.000
_cell.length_c   1.000
_cell.angle_alpha   90.00
_cell.angle_beta   90.00
_cell.angle_gamma   90.00
#
_symmetry.space_group_name_H-M   'P 1'
#
loop_
_entity.id
_entity.type
_entity.pdbx_description
1 polymer ?
#
loop_
_entity_poly.entity_id
_entity_poly.type
_entity_poly.pdbx_seq_one_letter_code
_entity_poly.pdbx_strand_id
1 'polypeptide(L)'
;MVLTVDEVRAGKVFKNRKGIVVVGCEGIVEGYDIHGYPYGRIPTAGSAEEQDRADYLRAINRDMELVNCFAGFIAEAHYRHASVSACMLAGGIQDMKHAQFLVDAWDLPHEEQREILQLSQARATALVQSKPGAAAIKAVADALMQRGRLTGKQIARLCRAAYGGRECAFGAWYAHWPAIPKQIRAGFIPERGL
;
A
#
# COMPACT_ATOMS: atom_id res chain seq x y z
N MET A 1 21.99 -4.58 7.33
CA MET A 1 21.94 -5.81 8.12
C MET A 1 20.71 -5.72 9.00
N VAL A 2 19.84 -6.70 8.87
CA VAL A 2 18.51 -6.71 9.48
C VAL A 2 18.50 -7.78 10.56
N LEU A 3 17.84 -7.48 11.67
CA LEU A 3 17.63 -8.40 12.79
C LEU A 3 16.24 -9.01 12.64
N THR A 4 16.14 -10.31 12.91
CA THR A 4 14.83 -10.92 13.15
C THR A 4 14.21 -10.35 14.43
N VAL A 5 12.88 -10.45 14.57
CA VAL A 5 12.19 -9.93 15.76
C VAL A 5 12.69 -10.60 17.05
N ASP A 6 13.01 -11.89 17.00
CA ASP A 6 13.53 -12.60 18.16
C ASP A 6 14.93 -12.11 18.55
N GLU A 7 15.75 -11.71 17.58
CA GLU A 7 17.05 -11.09 17.87
C GLU A 7 16.90 -9.69 18.46
N VAL A 8 15.94 -8.89 17.99
CA VAL A 8 15.63 -7.59 18.63
C VAL A 8 15.16 -7.78 20.06
N ARG A 9 14.26 -8.74 20.32
CA ARG A 9 13.80 -9.08 21.67
C ARG A 9 14.92 -9.60 22.57
N ALA A 10 15.87 -10.36 22.01
CA ALA A 10 17.05 -10.82 22.71
C ALA A 10 18.09 -9.70 22.96
N GLY A 11 17.79 -8.45 22.58
CA GLY A 11 18.67 -7.31 22.78
C GLY A 11 19.91 -7.33 21.90
N LYS A 12 19.90 -8.07 20.78
CA LYS A 12 21.02 -8.03 19.83
C LYS A 12 21.10 -6.64 19.21
N VAL A 13 22.32 -6.12 19.19
CA VAL A 13 22.63 -4.81 18.64
C VAL A 13 23.70 -4.96 17.59
N PHE A 14 23.42 -4.53 16.36
CA PHE A 14 24.42 -4.48 15.31
C PHE A 14 24.99 -3.08 15.16
N LYS A 15 26.32 -2.97 15.06
CA LYS A 15 27.00 -1.73 14.72
C LYS A 15 27.42 -1.77 13.25
N ASN A 16 27.14 -0.71 12.50
CA ASN A 16 27.70 -0.58 11.15
C ASN A 16 29.22 -0.33 11.23
N ARG A 17 29.90 -0.25 10.07
CA ARG A 17 31.35 0.01 10.00
C ARG A 17 31.80 1.33 10.66
N LYS A 18 30.87 2.24 10.97
CA LYS A 18 31.12 3.51 11.68
C LYS A 18 30.84 3.42 13.18
N GLY A 19 30.57 2.22 13.72
CA GLY A 19 30.23 2.02 15.13
C GLY A 19 28.81 2.43 15.52
N ILE A 20 27.99 2.86 14.56
CA ILE A 20 26.61 3.30 14.81
C ILE A 20 25.73 2.07 14.95
N VAL A 21 24.95 2.01 16.04
CA VAL A 21 23.92 1.00 16.26
C VAL A 21 22.84 1.13 15.19
N VAL A 22 22.66 0.08 14.40
CA VAL A 22 21.59 -0.07 13.42
C VAL A 22 20.71 -1.23 13.86
N VAL A 23 19.50 -0.93 14.33
CA VAL A 23 18.46 -1.92 14.60
C VAL A 23 17.43 -1.78 13.48
N GLY A 24 17.52 -2.65 12.48
CA GLY A 24 16.42 -2.86 11.52
C GLY A 24 15.70 -4.14 11.93
N CYS A 25 14.37 -4.10 12.03
CA CYS A 25 13.55 -5.25 12.39
C CYS A 25 12.59 -5.55 11.23
N GLU A 26 12.61 -6.78 10.73
CA GLU A 26 11.64 -7.26 9.74
C GLU A 26 10.51 -8.01 10.45
N GLY A 27 9.27 -7.55 10.25
CA GLY A 27 8.06 -8.26 10.65
C GLY A 27 7.45 -8.95 9.44
N ILE A 28 6.96 -10.18 9.62
CA ILE A 28 6.29 -10.93 8.54
C ILE A 28 4.79 -10.59 8.55
N VAL A 29 4.27 -10.24 7.38
CA VAL A 29 2.85 -10.00 7.13
C VAL A 29 2.34 -11.06 6.16
N GLU A 30 1.30 -11.79 6.56
CA GLU A 30 0.56 -12.70 5.68
C GLU A 30 -0.79 -12.06 5.33
N GLY A 31 -0.94 -11.60 4.09
CA GLY A 31 -2.15 -10.99 3.55
C GLY A 31 -2.61 -11.64 2.25
N TYR A 32 -3.81 -11.31 1.80
CA TYR A 32 -4.20 -11.60 0.42
C TYR A 32 -3.46 -10.62 -0.48
N ASP A 33 -2.66 -11.14 -1.40
CA ASP A 33 -2.11 -10.34 -2.46
C ASP A 33 -3.25 -9.81 -3.34
N ILE A 34 -3.25 -8.50 -3.64
CA ILE A 34 -4.13 -7.90 -4.65
C ILE A 34 -3.49 -8.11 -6.04
N HIS A 35 -2.85 -9.26 -6.24
CA HIS A 35 -2.21 -9.62 -7.50
C HIS A 35 -3.26 -10.16 -8.47
N GLY A 36 -3.88 -9.26 -9.22
CA GLY A 36 -4.74 -9.61 -10.34
C GLY A 36 -3.92 -9.93 -11.60
N TYR A 37 -3.19 -11.05 -11.62
CA TYR A 37 -2.63 -11.58 -12.87
C TYR A 37 -3.72 -12.27 -13.71
N PRO A 38 -3.73 -12.17 -15.05
CA PRO A 38 -2.83 -11.35 -15.87
C PRO A 38 -3.15 -9.86 -15.74
N TYR A 39 -2.15 -8.99 -15.88
CA TYR A 39 -2.30 -7.53 -15.87
C TYR A 39 -2.71 -6.99 -17.25
N GLY A 40 -3.20 -5.76 -17.35
CA GLY A 40 -3.58 -5.14 -18.63
C GLY A 40 -5.03 -5.38 -19.05
N ARG A 41 -5.33 -5.11 -20.33
CA ARG A 41 -6.65 -5.42 -20.90
C ARG A 41 -6.76 -6.90 -21.21
N ILE A 42 -7.91 -7.50 -20.92
CA ILE A 42 -8.24 -8.89 -21.29
C ILE A 42 -9.48 -8.86 -22.15
N PRO A 43 -9.44 -9.42 -23.37
CA PRO A 43 -10.62 -9.58 -24.20
C PRO A 43 -11.66 -10.46 -23.50
N THR A 44 -12.89 -9.95 -23.42
CA THR A 44 -14.06 -10.69 -22.95
C THR A 44 -14.82 -11.22 -24.15
N ALA A 45 -15.53 -12.35 -23.99
CA ALA A 45 -16.37 -12.92 -25.04
C ALA A 45 -17.73 -12.20 -25.21
N GLY A 46 -17.94 -11.12 -24.46
CA GLY A 46 -19.20 -10.38 -24.38
C GLY A 46 -19.33 -9.23 -25.39
N SER A 47 -20.36 -8.43 -25.18
CA SER A 47 -20.61 -7.17 -25.88
C SER A 47 -19.55 -6.11 -25.58
N ALA A 48 -19.53 -5.04 -26.38
CA ALA A 48 -18.65 -3.88 -26.13
C ALA A 48 -18.89 -3.25 -24.75
N GLU A 49 -20.15 -3.18 -24.29
CA GLU A 49 -20.48 -2.67 -22.95
C GLU A 49 -19.91 -3.55 -21.83
N GLU A 50 -19.90 -4.87 -22.03
CA GLU A 50 -19.29 -5.82 -21.09
C GLU A 50 -17.77 -5.69 -21.08
N GLN A 51 -17.15 -5.46 -22.24
CA GLN A 51 -15.72 -5.16 -22.33
C GLN A 51 -15.36 -3.86 -21.61
N ASP A 52 -16.10 -2.78 -21.84
CA ASP A 52 -15.85 -1.48 -21.20
C ASP A 52 -15.99 -1.57 -19.68
N ARG A 53 -17.01 -2.30 -19.20
CA ARG A 53 -17.18 -2.57 -17.77
C ARG A 53 -16.03 -3.38 -17.19
N ALA A 54 -15.55 -4.40 -17.91
CA ALA A 54 -14.41 -5.22 -17.48
C ALA A 54 -13.13 -4.39 -17.41
N ASP A 55 -12.86 -3.56 -18.43
CA ASP A 55 -11.70 -2.68 -18.47
C ASP A 55 -11.75 -1.63 -17.34
N TYR A 56 -12.92 -1.05 -17.07
CA TYR A 56 -13.11 -0.14 -15.95
C TYR A 56 -12.75 -0.78 -14.61
N LEU A 57 -13.29 -1.97 -14.30
CA LEU A 57 -13.00 -2.66 -13.04
C LEU A 57 -11.53 -3.06 -12.92
N ARG A 58 -10.91 -3.46 -14.02
CA ARG A 58 -9.48 -3.80 -14.07
C ARG A 58 -8.60 -2.56 -13.89
N ALA A 59 -9.00 -1.41 -14.41
CA ALA A 59 -8.27 -0.15 -14.23
C ALA A 59 -8.29 0.29 -12.77
N ILE A 60 -9.41 0.08 -12.07
CA ILE A 60 -9.49 0.32 -10.62
C ILE A 60 -8.51 -0.59 -9.86
N ASN A 61 -8.47 -1.88 -10.19
CA ASN A 61 -7.54 -2.82 -9.54
C ASN A 61 -6.07 -2.44 -9.82
N ARG A 62 -5.74 -2.04 -11.05
CA ARG A 62 -4.41 -1.49 -11.39
C ARG A 62 -4.07 -0.32 -10.49
N ASP A 63 -4.95 0.69 -10.40
CA ASP A 63 -4.63 1.90 -9.65
C ASP A 63 -4.51 1.63 -8.14
N MET A 64 -5.32 0.71 -7.58
CA MET A 64 -5.18 0.29 -6.18
C MET A 64 -3.85 -0.41 -5.94
N GLU A 65 -3.41 -1.27 -6.85
CA GLU A 65 -2.13 -1.96 -6.72
C GLU A 65 -0.95 -0.99 -6.86
N LEU A 66 -1.05 0.00 -7.74
CA LEU A 66 -0.07 1.08 -7.80
C LEU A 66 0.01 1.84 -6.47
N VAL A 67 -1.12 2.16 -5.83
CA VAL A 67 -1.12 2.76 -4.48
C VAL A 67 -0.40 1.86 -3.48
N ASN A 68 -0.60 0.54 -3.52
CA ASN A 68 0.11 -0.42 -2.65
C ASN A 68 1.63 -0.36 -2.87
N CYS A 69 2.09 -0.33 -4.13
CA CYS A 69 3.51 -0.22 -4.44
C CYS A 69 4.16 1.04 -3.81
N PHE A 70 3.44 2.16 -3.80
CA PHE A 70 3.94 3.39 -3.17
C PHE A 70 3.82 3.37 -1.63
N ALA A 71 2.82 2.69 -1.08
CA ALA A 71 2.47 2.80 0.33
C ALA A 71 3.58 2.30 1.27
N GLY A 72 4.29 1.22 0.92
CA GLY A 72 5.30 0.59 1.79
C GLY A 72 6.42 1.56 2.19
N PHE A 73 7.18 2.05 1.21
CA PHE A 73 8.32 2.94 1.50
C PHE A 73 7.90 4.34 1.95
N ILE A 74 6.70 4.81 1.59
CA ILE A 74 6.14 6.07 2.13
C ILE A 74 5.78 5.90 3.61
N ALA A 75 5.17 4.78 4.00
CA ALA A 75 4.87 4.45 5.39
C ALA A 75 6.15 4.32 6.22
N GLU A 76 7.17 3.65 5.68
CA GLU A 76 8.47 3.55 6.33
C GLU A 76 9.12 4.93 6.53
N ALA A 77 9.16 5.75 5.49
CA ALA A 77 9.72 7.10 5.57
C ALA A 77 8.98 7.98 6.59
N HIS A 78 7.64 7.91 6.61
CA HIS A 78 6.82 8.64 7.57
C HIS A 78 7.08 8.19 9.00
N TYR A 79 7.11 6.87 9.25
CA TYR A 79 7.34 6.29 10.58
C TYR A 79 8.76 6.59 11.10
N ARG A 80 9.77 6.49 10.23
CA ARG A 80 11.19 6.69 10.60
C ARG A 80 11.63 8.15 10.56
N HIS A 81 10.74 9.07 10.18
CA HIS A 81 11.07 10.47 9.89
C HIS A 81 12.26 10.61 8.92
N ALA A 82 12.24 9.80 7.86
CA ALA A 82 13.30 9.70 6.87
C ALA A 82 12.84 10.20 5.49
N SER A 83 13.80 10.31 4.56
CA SER A 83 13.51 10.63 3.16
C SER A 83 12.77 9.47 2.48
N VAL A 84 11.68 9.79 1.78
CA VAL A 84 10.92 8.84 0.94
C VAL A 84 11.83 8.19 -0.10
N SER A 85 12.66 8.98 -0.79
CA SER A 85 13.60 8.47 -1.79
C SER A 85 14.63 7.52 -1.19
N ALA A 86 15.06 7.75 0.05
CA ALA A 86 16.01 6.86 0.72
C ALA A 86 15.37 5.51 1.08
N CYS A 87 14.12 5.50 1.61
CA CYS A 87 13.38 4.27 1.89
C CYS A 87 13.04 3.50 0.59
N MET A 88 12.65 4.21 -0.47
CA MET A 88 12.42 3.63 -1.79
C MET A 88 13.66 2.89 -2.29
N LEU A 89 14.85 3.50 -2.21
CA LEU A 89 16.10 2.87 -2.65
C LEU A 89 16.58 1.74 -1.73
N ALA A 90 16.27 1.80 -0.43
CA ALA A 90 16.72 0.81 0.54
C ALA A 90 15.88 -0.48 0.54
N GLY A 91 14.58 -0.38 0.24
CA GLY A 91 13.66 -1.53 0.29
C GLY A 91 12.53 -1.53 -0.74
N GLY A 92 12.12 -0.37 -1.25
CA GLY A 92 10.98 -0.24 -2.17
C GLY A 92 11.27 -0.48 -3.67
N ILE A 93 12.49 -0.90 -4.05
CA ILE A 93 12.84 -1.06 -5.48
C ILE A 93 11.98 -2.13 -6.17
N GLN A 94 11.63 -3.22 -5.47
CA GLN A 94 10.79 -4.27 -6.05
C GLN A 94 9.36 -3.77 -6.27
N ASP A 95 8.83 -2.97 -5.35
CA ASP A 95 7.52 -2.33 -5.51
C ASP A 95 7.51 -1.40 -6.73
N MET A 96 8.59 -0.64 -6.95
CA MET A 96 8.69 0.24 -8.12
C MET A 96 8.82 -0.53 -9.43
N LYS A 97 9.51 -1.67 -9.45
CA LYS A 97 9.53 -2.57 -10.62
C LYS A 97 8.15 -3.14 -10.90
N HIS A 98 7.41 -3.52 -9.85
CA HIS A 98 6.04 -4.00 -9.97
C HIS A 98 5.11 -2.90 -10.50
N ALA A 99 5.25 -1.66 -10.00
CA ALA A 99 4.51 -0.51 -10.51
C ALA A 99 4.76 -0.27 -12.01
N GLN A 100 6.01 -0.40 -12.46
CA GLN A 100 6.33 -0.29 -13.89
C GLN A 100 5.66 -1.40 -14.70
N PHE A 101 5.74 -2.65 -14.23
CA PHE A 101 5.09 -3.79 -14.90
C PHE A 101 3.57 -3.61 -15.02
N LEU A 102 2.93 -3.04 -13.99
CA LEU A 102 1.51 -2.74 -13.99
C LEU A 102 1.12 -1.69 -15.04
N VAL A 103 1.92 -0.64 -15.25
CA VAL A 103 1.60 0.38 -16.26
C VAL A 103 1.93 -0.10 -17.68
N ASP A 104 3.03 -0.83 -17.86
CA ASP A 104 3.44 -1.38 -19.17
C ASP A 104 2.39 -2.34 -19.73
N ALA A 105 1.74 -3.13 -18.86
CA ALA A 105 0.72 -4.10 -19.28
C ALA A 105 -0.53 -3.46 -19.92
N TRP A 106 -0.74 -2.16 -19.76
CA TRP A 106 -1.92 -1.45 -20.28
C TRP A 106 -1.69 -0.75 -21.62
N ASP A 107 -0.45 -0.74 -22.13
CA ASP A 107 -0.07 -0.11 -23.40
C ASP A 107 -0.58 1.34 -23.53
N LEU A 108 -0.55 2.08 -22.42
CA LEU A 108 -1.01 3.47 -22.37
C LEU A 108 0.04 4.43 -22.94
N PRO A 109 -0.37 5.60 -23.48
CA PRO A 109 0.54 6.68 -23.80
C PRO A 109 1.40 7.06 -22.58
N HIS A 110 2.67 7.41 -22.84
CA HIS A 110 3.63 7.74 -21.79
C HIS A 110 3.16 8.87 -20.84
N GLU A 111 2.39 9.83 -21.35
CA GLU A 111 1.82 10.91 -20.52
C GLU A 111 0.78 10.37 -19.54
N GLU A 112 -0.10 9.47 -19.96
CA GLU A 112 -1.10 8.82 -19.11
C GLU A 112 -0.44 7.90 -18.07
N GLN A 113 0.60 7.15 -18.46
CA GLN A 113 1.37 6.34 -17.51
C GLN A 113 1.96 7.21 -16.39
N ARG A 114 2.56 8.35 -16.76
CA ARG A 114 3.12 9.30 -15.80
C ARG A 114 2.05 9.87 -14.87
N GLU A 115 0.90 10.26 -15.41
CA GLU A 115 -0.21 10.81 -14.63
C GLU A 115 -0.72 9.78 -13.61
N ILE A 116 -0.94 8.54 -14.03
CA ILE A 116 -1.43 7.46 -13.15
C ILE A 116 -0.43 7.18 -12.02
N LEU A 117 0.88 7.15 -12.30
CA LEU A 117 1.92 6.97 -11.28
C LEU A 117 1.93 8.14 -10.28
N GLN A 118 1.84 9.38 -10.77
CA GLN A 118 1.79 10.58 -9.91
C GLN A 118 0.54 10.59 -9.02
N LEU A 119 -0.63 10.28 -9.58
CA LEU A 119 -1.87 10.16 -8.83
C LEU A 119 -1.78 9.06 -7.77
N SER A 120 -1.22 7.90 -8.12
CA SER A 120 -1.04 6.78 -7.18
C SER A 120 -0.12 7.14 -6.03
N GLN A 121 1.00 7.82 -6.30
CA GLN A 121 1.90 8.35 -5.27
C GLN A 121 1.20 9.38 -4.38
N ALA A 122 0.43 10.30 -4.95
CA ALA A 122 -0.31 11.31 -4.19
C ALA A 122 -1.37 10.68 -3.27
N ARG A 123 -2.06 9.64 -3.75
CA ARG A 123 -3.04 8.85 -2.98
C ARG A 123 -2.36 8.08 -1.84
N ALA A 124 -1.24 7.39 -2.11
CA ALA A 124 -0.46 6.70 -1.07
C ALA A 124 0.05 7.69 0.00
N THR A 125 0.55 8.85 -0.43
CA THR A 125 0.98 9.93 0.47
C THR A 125 -0.18 10.42 1.34
N ALA A 126 -1.34 10.70 0.73
CA ALA A 126 -2.53 11.12 1.45
C ALA A 126 -3.01 10.09 2.47
N LEU A 127 -2.95 8.80 2.12
CA LEU A 127 -3.27 7.69 3.02
C LEU A 127 -2.33 7.68 4.23
N VAL A 128 -1.03 7.57 3.98
CA VAL A 128 0.01 7.41 5.00
C VAL A 128 0.09 8.60 5.95
N GLN A 129 0.06 9.82 5.41
CA GLN A 129 0.28 11.04 6.20
C GLN A 129 -0.99 11.58 6.86
N SER A 130 -2.14 10.95 6.62
CA SER A 130 -3.35 11.27 7.37
C SER A 130 -3.16 10.93 8.86
N LYS A 131 -3.81 11.68 9.76
CA LYS A 131 -3.82 11.35 11.20
C LYS A 131 -4.22 9.88 11.46
N PRO A 132 -5.33 9.36 10.90
CA PRO A 132 -5.69 7.96 11.13
C PRO A 132 -4.77 6.96 10.41
N GLY A 133 -4.24 7.31 9.23
CA GLY A 133 -3.26 6.46 8.54
C GLY A 133 -1.95 6.32 9.29
N ALA A 134 -1.40 7.42 9.81
CA ALA A 134 -0.23 7.42 10.68
C ALA A 134 -0.48 6.60 11.96
N ALA A 135 -1.66 6.72 12.56
CA ALA A 135 -2.05 5.92 13.71
C ALA A 135 -2.15 4.42 13.38
N ALA A 136 -2.69 4.06 12.22
CA ALA A 136 -2.77 2.69 11.74
C ALA A 136 -1.37 2.08 11.53
N ILE A 137 -0.49 2.81 10.84
CA ILE A 137 0.90 2.38 10.58
C ILE A 137 1.63 2.15 11.90
N LYS A 138 1.54 3.12 12.83
CA LYS A 138 2.14 2.99 14.15
C LYS A 138 1.59 1.76 14.90
N ALA A 139 0.28 1.54 14.90
CA ALA A 139 -0.34 0.40 15.57
C ALA A 139 0.13 -0.95 14.99
N VAL A 140 0.26 -1.04 13.66
CA VAL A 140 0.79 -2.23 12.97
C VAL A 140 2.26 -2.42 13.29
N ALA A 141 3.07 -1.37 13.22
CA ALA A 141 4.51 -1.42 13.55
C ALA A 141 4.73 -1.84 15.01
N ASP A 142 4.04 -1.22 15.97
CA ASP A 142 4.11 -1.56 17.39
C ASP A 142 3.72 -3.03 17.62
N ALA A 143 2.66 -3.50 16.96
CA ALA A 143 2.21 -4.88 17.09
C ALA A 143 3.19 -5.89 16.43
N LEU A 144 3.81 -5.54 15.30
CA LEU A 144 4.87 -6.34 14.68
C LEU A 144 6.11 -6.40 15.55
N MET A 145 6.55 -5.28 16.13
CA MET A 145 7.68 -5.26 17.07
C MET A 145 7.39 -6.12 18.31
N GLN A 146 6.16 -6.10 18.81
CA GLN A 146 5.77 -6.87 19.98
C GLN A 146 5.57 -8.36 19.70
N ARG A 147 5.14 -8.76 18.51
CA ARG A 147 4.69 -10.15 18.21
C ARG A 147 5.57 -10.89 17.21
N GLY A 148 6.31 -10.15 16.38
CA GLY A 148 7.14 -10.62 15.28
C GLY A 148 6.40 -11.00 14.01
N ARG A 149 5.10 -11.26 14.12
CA ARG A 149 4.23 -11.62 12.99
C ARG A 149 2.82 -11.13 13.22
N LEU A 150 2.14 -10.78 12.12
CA LEU A 150 0.71 -10.49 12.11
C LEU A 150 0.05 -11.14 10.91
N THR A 151 -1.16 -11.67 11.12
CA THR A 151 -2.06 -12.09 10.04
C THR A 151 -2.79 -10.88 9.46
N GLY A 152 -3.25 -10.99 8.22
CA GLY A 152 -4.05 -9.96 7.56
C GLY A 152 -5.30 -9.56 8.36
N LYS A 153 -5.95 -10.52 9.04
CA LYS A 153 -7.10 -10.22 9.93
C LYS A 153 -6.71 -9.34 11.11
N GLN A 154 -5.52 -9.54 11.68
CA GLN A 154 -5.01 -8.72 12.79
C GLN A 154 -4.65 -7.32 12.31
N ILE A 155 -3.97 -7.20 11.16
CA ILE A 155 -3.65 -5.91 10.54
C ILE A 155 -4.93 -5.14 10.23
N ALA A 156 -5.91 -5.78 9.57
CA ALA A 156 -7.19 -5.18 9.26
C ALA A 156 -7.93 -4.69 10.52
N ARG A 157 -7.80 -5.37 11.66
CA ARG A 157 -8.40 -4.94 12.92
C ARG A 157 -7.69 -3.70 13.49
N LEU A 158 -6.36 -3.65 13.46
CA LEU A 158 -5.58 -2.49 13.91
C LEU A 158 -5.86 -1.26 13.05
N CYS A 159 -5.88 -1.43 11.72
CA CYS A 159 -6.24 -0.36 10.80
C CYS A 159 -7.66 0.14 11.07
N ARG A 160 -8.65 -0.76 11.18
CA ARG A 160 -10.05 -0.37 11.49
C ARG A 160 -10.14 0.44 12.78
N ALA A 161 -9.46 0.02 13.84
CA ALA A 161 -9.45 0.77 15.09
C ALA A 161 -8.92 2.20 14.91
N ALA A 162 -7.83 2.37 14.14
CA ALA A 162 -7.27 3.69 13.85
C ALA A 162 -8.17 4.57 12.98
N TYR A 163 -8.99 3.97 12.11
CA TYR A 163 -9.96 4.67 11.25
C TYR A 163 -11.36 4.86 11.89
N GLY A 164 -11.46 4.70 13.21
CA GLY A 164 -12.69 4.95 13.96
C GLY A 164 -13.70 3.79 13.95
N GLY A 165 -13.24 2.57 13.68
CA GLY A 165 -14.01 1.33 13.80
C GLY A 165 -15.03 1.07 12.68
N ARG A 166 -15.09 1.94 11.67
CA ARG A 166 -16.00 1.78 10.53
C ARG A 166 -15.49 0.71 9.58
N GLU A 167 -16.42 -0.10 9.06
CA GLU A 167 -16.17 -1.03 7.97
C GLU A 167 -16.69 -0.42 6.66
N CYS A 168 -16.01 -0.69 5.55
CA CYS A 168 -16.52 -0.38 4.22
C CYS A 168 -17.09 -1.66 3.62
N ALA A 169 -18.26 -1.59 2.99
CA ALA A 169 -18.75 -2.70 2.16
C ALA A 169 -17.70 -3.13 1.14
N PHE A 170 -17.69 -4.44 0.87
CA PHE A 170 -16.90 -5.01 -0.21
C PHE A 170 -17.24 -4.31 -1.54
N GLY A 171 -16.22 -3.82 -2.25
CA GLY A 171 -16.41 -3.14 -3.53
C GLY A 171 -16.94 -1.70 -3.44
N ALA A 172 -17.04 -1.09 -2.24
CA ALA A 172 -17.43 0.32 -2.10
C ALA A 172 -16.52 1.26 -2.91
N TRP A 173 -15.24 0.91 -3.08
CA TRP A 173 -14.30 1.64 -3.94
C TRP A 173 -14.75 1.69 -5.40
N TYR A 174 -15.44 0.68 -5.94
CA TYR A 174 -15.88 0.65 -7.33
C TYR A 174 -16.92 1.75 -7.62
N ALA A 175 -17.71 2.14 -6.61
CA ALA A 175 -18.70 3.21 -6.75
C ALA A 175 -18.12 4.62 -6.60
N HIS A 176 -16.91 4.74 -6.08
CA HIS A 176 -16.28 6.01 -5.72
C HIS A 176 -14.87 6.16 -6.30
N TRP A 177 -14.52 5.36 -7.31
CA TRP A 177 -13.24 5.47 -8.01
C TRP A 177 -13.33 6.49 -9.15
N PRO A 178 -12.37 7.42 -9.29
CA PRO A 178 -11.20 7.60 -8.44
C PRO A 178 -11.51 8.22 -7.07
N ALA A 179 -11.01 7.61 -5.99
CA ALA A 179 -11.19 8.18 -4.66
C ALA A 179 -10.40 9.50 -4.52
N ILE A 180 -11.07 10.54 -4.03
CA ILE A 180 -10.42 11.84 -3.80
C ILE A 180 -9.54 11.78 -2.54
N PRO A 181 -8.50 12.62 -2.41
CA PRO A 181 -7.62 12.61 -1.24
C PRO A 181 -8.35 12.75 0.10
N LYS A 182 -9.50 13.44 0.15
CA LYS A 182 -10.33 13.55 1.36
C LYS A 182 -10.91 12.19 1.80
N GLN A 183 -11.39 11.37 0.86
CA GLN A 183 -11.92 10.04 1.15
C GLN A 183 -10.80 9.10 1.62
N ILE A 184 -9.65 9.16 0.95
CA ILE A 184 -8.47 8.36 1.29
C ILE A 184 -7.96 8.70 2.69
N ARG A 185 -7.83 10.00 3.02
CA ARG A 185 -7.41 10.45 4.35
C ARG A 185 -8.34 10.01 5.48
N ALA A 186 -9.62 9.82 5.17
CA ALA A 186 -10.60 9.37 6.15
C ALA A 186 -10.58 7.84 6.37
N GLY A 187 -9.87 7.09 5.51
CA GLY A 187 -9.92 5.62 5.42
C GLY A 187 -11.33 5.06 5.36
N PHE A 188 -12.23 5.86 4.78
CA PHE A 188 -13.64 5.55 4.68
C PHE A 188 -14.13 6.02 3.32
N ILE A 189 -14.61 5.06 2.53
CA ILE A 189 -15.34 5.32 1.31
C ILE A 189 -16.81 5.08 1.68
N PRO A 190 -17.67 6.12 1.59
CA PRO A 190 -19.08 5.94 1.92
C PRO A 190 -19.69 4.84 1.03
N GLU A 191 -20.59 4.06 1.60
CA GLU A 191 -21.49 3.24 0.79
C GLU A 191 -22.45 4.19 0.08
N ARG A 192 -22.92 3.85 -1.14
CA ARG A 192 -23.84 4.72 -1.89
C ARG A 192 -25.01 5.13 -0.99
N GLY A 193 -25.12 6.43 -0.70
CA GLY A 193 -26.23 7.02 0.07
C GLY A 193 -25.81 7.82 1.30
N LEU A 194 -25.39 9.08 1.08
CA LEU A 194 -25.74 10.23 1.91
C LEU A 194 -26.07 11.40 0.97
#